data_AF-A0A7K5MWL3-F1
#
_entry.id   AF-A0A7K5MWL3-F1
#
_cell.length_a   1.000
_cell.length_b   1.000
_cell.length_c   1.000
_cell.angle_alpha   90.00
_cell.angle_beta   90.00
_cell.angle_gamma   90.00
#
_symmetry.space_group_name_H-M   'P 1'
#
loop_
_entity.id
_entity.type
_entity.pdbx_description
1 polymer ?
#
loop_
_entity_poly.entity_id
_entity_poly.type
_entity_poly.pdbx_seq_one_letter_code
_entity_poly.pdbx_strand_id
1 'polypeptide(L)'
;SMAPPAPGALPLLLLLHLAASSKLNTPKVLLPFTRTTRVNFTLEASEGCYRWSSTRPEVASIEPLGPAGVRCSQRALVQARSSQPTRLTTIISAEDTRESE
;
A
#
# COMPACT_ATOMS: atom_id res chain seq x y z
N SER A 1 32.11 -28.58 -16.59
CA SER A 1 31.15 -29.04 -17.63
C SER A 1 29.78 -28.54 -17.23
N MET A 2 29.23 -27.56 -17.96
CA MET A 2 27.98 -26.86 -17.61
C MET A 2 26.84 -27.50 -18.40
N ALA A 3 25.92 -28.16 -17.70
CA ALA A 3 24.78 -28.82 -18.32
C ALA A 3 23.82 -27.80 -18.96
N PRO A 4 23.24 -28.07 -20.14
CA PRO A 4 22.29 -27.16 -20.76
C PRO A 4 21.00 -27.07 -19.94
N PRO A 5 20.37 -25.89 -19.83
CA PRO A 5 19.10 -25.75 -19.13
C PRO A 5 18.01 -26.56 -19.85
N ALA A 6 17.25 -27.33 -19.08
CA ALA A 6 16.18 -28.16 -19.62
C ALA A 6 15.10 -27.30 -20.33
N PRO A 7 14.55 -27.74 -21.48
CA PRO A 7 13.63 -26.96 -22.30
C PRO A 7 12.31 -26.58 -21.61
N GLY A 8 12.00 -27.17 -20.45
CA GLY A 8 10.83 -26.82 -19.62
C GLY A 8 11.05 -25.70 -18.59
N ALA A 9 12.29 -25.23 -18.40
CA ALA A 9 12.60 -24.25 -17.36
C ALA A 9 12.12 -22.83 -17.71
N LEU A 10 12.11 -22.46 -19.00
CA LEU A 10 11.68 -21.16 -19.49
C LEU A 10 10.20 -20.84 -19.22
N PRO A 11 9.22 -21.70 -19.59
CA PRO A 11 7.82 -21.44 -19.30
C PRO A 11 7.54 -21.42 -17.79
N LEU A 12 8.25 -22.24 -17.01
CA LEU A 12 8.13 -22.26 -15.56
C LEU A 12 8.66 -20.98 -14.90
N LEU A 13 9.81 -20.47 -15.36
CA LEU A 13 10.33 -19.17 -14.91
C LEU A 13 9.35 -18.04 -15.24
N LEU A 14 8.75 -18.04 -16.42
CA LEU A 14 7.80 -17.01 -16.83
C LEU A 14 6.56 -17.00 -15.92
N LEU A 15 6.00 -18.18 -15.60
CA LEU A 15 4.88 -18.35 -14.66
C LEU A 15 5.21 -17.82 -13.25
N LEU A 16 6.43 -18.07 -12.76
CA LEU A 16 6.91 -17.56 -11.46
C LEU A 16 7.00 -16.04 -11.40
N HIS A 17 7.31 -15.37 -12.52
CA HIS A 17 7.35 -13.91 -12.57
C HIS A 17 5.94 -13.28 -12.56
N LEU A 18 4.94 -13.96 -13.15
CA LEU A 18 3.56 -13.49 -13.13
C LEU A 18 2.88 -13.64 -11.75
N ALA A 19 3.31 -14.60 -10.95
CA ALA A 19 2.73 -14.87 -9.62
C ALA A 19 3.33 -14.02 -8.48
N ALA A 20 4.12 -12.98 -8.79
CA ALA A 20 4.73 -12.12 -7.79
C ALA A 20 3.65 -11.32 -7.03
N SER A 21 3.32 -11.78 -5.82
CA SER A 21 2.48 -11.03 -4.89
C SER A 21 3.31 -9.88 -4.29
N SER A 22 2.80 -8.65 -4.41
CA SER A 22 3.43 -7.54 -3.69
C SER A 22 3.13 -7.67 -2.19
N LYS A 23 4.17 -7.87 -1.39
CA LYS A 23 4.07 -7.95 0.07
C LYS A 23 4.11 -6.53 0.64
N LEU A 24 2.95 -5.95 0.93
CA LEU A 24 2.91 -4.76 1.77
C LEU A 24 3.32 -5.20 3.19
N ASN A 25 4.40 -4.64 3.73
CA ASN A 25 4.69 -4.78 5.16
C ASN A 25 3.44 -4.36 5.96
N THR A 26 3.20 -4.96 7.13
CA THR A 26 2.10 -4.55 8.03
C THR A 26 2.67 -3.71 9.19
N PRO A 27 3.25 -2.52 8.93
CA PRO A 27 3.82 -1.71 10.00
C PRO A 27 2.69 -1.19 10.90
N LYS A 28 2.87 -1.37 12.20
CA LYS A 28 2.04 -0.71 13.20
C LYS A 28 2.73 0.59 13.62
N VAL A 29 2.21 1.71 13.14
CA VAL A 29 2.75 3.04 13.45
C VAL A 29 1.86 3.75 14.45
N LEU A 30 2.46 4.45 15.41
CA LEU A 30 1.74 5.38 16.27
C LEU A 30 1.67 6.74 15.59
N LEU A 31 0.46 7.19 15.26
CA LEU A 31 0.25 8.54 14.77
C LEU A 31 0.35 9.52 15.95
N PRO A 32 1.05 10.67 15.78
CA PRO A 32 1.20 11.65 16.84
C PRO A 32 -0.15 12.22 17.27
N PHE A 33 -0.32 12.41 18.57
CA PHE A 33 -1.42 13.22 19.09
C PHE A 33 -1.03 14.70 19.02
N THR A 34 -1.78 15.48 18.25
CA THR A 34 -1.52 16.92 18.08
C THR A 34 -2.84 17.68 18.10
N ARG A 35 -2.99 18.63 19.02
CA ARG A 35 -4.18 19.51 19.05
C ARG A 35 -4.13 20.62 18.01
N THR A 36 -2.94 20.95 17.52
CA THR A 36 -2.68 22.16 16.72
C THR A 36 -2.01 21.88 15.39
N THR A 37 -1.11 20.90 15.31
CA THR A 37 -0.26 20.69 14.13
C THR A 37 -0.60 19.39 13.42
N ARG A 38 -1.27 19.44 12.25
CA ARG A 38 -1.50 18.21 11.47
C ARG A 38 -0.17 17.72 10.90
N VAL A 39 0.14 16.47 11.17
CA VAL A 39 1.30 15.76 10.63
C VAL A 39 0.86 14.83 9.52
N ASN A 40 1.61 14.89 8.42
CA ASN A 40 1.37 14.13 7.21
C ASN A 40 2.43 13.03 7.10
N PHE A 41 1.98 11.81 6.87
CA PHE A 41 2.83 10.66 6.57
C PHE A 41 2.56 10.21 5.14
N THR A 42 3.58 9.69 4.47
CA THR A 42 3.42 9.13 3.13
C THR A 42 3.61 7.63 3.20
N LEU A 43 2.60 6.89 2.73
CA LEU A 43 2.76 5.47 2.40
C LEU A 43 3.22 5.38 0.96
N GLU A 44 4.19 4.52 0.70
CA GLU A 44 4.79 4.32 -0.61
C GLU A 44 5.02 2.84 -0.81
N ALA A 45 4.33 2.28 -1.79
CA ALA A 45 4.56 0.93 -2.25
C ALA A 45 5.71 0.94 -3.27
N SER A 46 6.56 -0.08 -3.22
CA SER A 46 7.69 -0.21 -4.16
C SER A 46 7.23 -0.46 -5.60
N GLU A 47 6.07 -1.08 -5.78
CA GLU A 47 5.51 -1.44 -7.08
C GLU A 47 3.98 -1.58 -7.01
N GLY A 48 3.30 -1.52 -8.16
CA GLY A 48 1.86 -1.76 -8.30
C GLY A 48 0.99 -0.53 -8.35
N CYS A 49 -0.31 -0.71 -8.20
CA CYS A 49 -1.27 0.39 -8.13
C CYS A 49 -2.35 0.03 -7.12
N TYR A 50 -2.51 0.82 -6.07
CA TYR A 50 -3.38 0.46 -4.96
C TYR A 50 -4.55 1.42 -4.81
N ARG A 51 -5.71 0.86 -4.51
CA ARG A 51 -6.84 1.57 -3.95
C ARG A 51 -6.70 1.60 -2.44
N TRP A 52 -6.58 2.80 -1.90
CA TRP A 52 -6.34 3.02 -0.48
C TRP A 52 -7.66 3.22 0.27
N SER A 53 -7.78 2.65 1.47
CA SER A 53 -8.94 2.88 2.34
C SER A 53 -8.54 2.90 3.82
N SER A 54 -9.32 3.62 4.63
CA SER A 54 -9.20 3.67 6.09
C SER A 54 -10.49 3.16 6.70
N THR A 55 -10.41 2.22 7.63
CA THR A 55 -11.59 1.72 8.37
C THR A 55 -12.25 2.78 9.24
N ARG A 56 -11.49 3.81 9.65
CA ARG A 56 -11.93 4.94 10.48
C ARG A 56 -11.30 6.25 9.98
N PRO A 57 -11.85 6.85 8.90
CA PRO A 57 -11.33 8.09 8.31
C PRO A 57 -11.34 9.30 9.24
N GLU A 58 -12.13 9.27 10.31
CA GLU A 58 -12.16 10.26 11.38
C GLU A 58 -10.94 10.17 12.32
N VAL A 59 -10.30 9.00 12.41
CA VAL A 59 -9.07 8.78 13.18
C VAL A 59 -7.85 9.14 12.34
N ALA A 60 -7.77 8.59 11.12
CA ALA A 60 -6.81 9.00 10.12
C ALA A 60 -7.40 8.88 8.71
N SER A 61 -7.28 9.95 7.93
CA SER A 61 -7.63 9.95 6.51
C SER A 61 -6.50 9.41 5.66
N ILE A 62 -6.85 8.94 4.47
CA ILE A 62 -5.89 8.55 3.44
C ILE A 62 -6.32 9.09 2.09
N GLU A 63 -5.39 9.69 1.36
CA GLU A 63 -5.61 10.26 0.03
C GLU A 63 -4.56 9.74 -0.96
N PRO A 64 -4.95 9.26 -2.15
CA PRO A 64 -3.98 8.81 -3.15
C PRO A 64 -3.15 9.99 -3.66
N LEU A 65 -1.83 9.79 -3.75
CA LEU A 65 -0.90 10.72 -4.38
C LEU A 65 -0.62 10.25 -5.80
N GLY A 66 -1.16 10.95 -6.78
CA GLY A 66 -1.01 10.62 -8.19
C GLY A 66 -1.75 11.59 -9.10
N PRO A 67 -1.73 11.34 -10.43
CA PRO A 67 -2.46 12.14 -11.40
C PRO A 67 -3.97 12.15 -11.12
N ALA A 68 -4.61 13.29 -11.35
CA ALA A 68 -6.05 13.42 -11.19
C ALA A 68 -6.80 12.46 -12.13
N GLY A 69 -7.83 11.79 -11.59
CA GLY A 69 -8.67 10.85 -12.36
C GLY A 69 -8.21 9.39 -12.35
N VAL A 70 -7.03 9.08 -11.79
CA VAL A 70 -6.58 7.69 -11.62
C VAL A 70 -7.24 7.07 -10.38
N ARG A 71 -7.75 5.84 -10.51
CA ARG A 71 -8.48 5.13 -9.45
C ARG A 71 -7.59 4.45 -8.40
N CYS A 72 -6.28 4.47 -8.62
CA CYS A 72 -5.27 3.83 -7.77
C CYS A 72 -3.98 4.64 -7.77
N SER A 73 -3.10 4.40 -6.80
CA SER A 73 -1.78 5.04 -6.74
C SER A 73 -0.77 4.17 -6.02
N GLN A 74 0.51 4.39 -6.29
CA GLN A 74 1.62 3.77 -5.53
C GLN A 74 1.85 4.45 -4.18
N ARG A 75 1.48 5.73 -4.09
CA ARG A 75 1.74 6.57 -2.93
C ARG A 75 0.43 7.11 -2.39
N ALA A 76 0.36 7.29 -1.08
CA ALA A 76 -0.80 7.88 -0.43
C ALA A 76 -0.40 8.72 0.79
N LEU A 77 -1.11 9.82 0.98
CA LEU A 77 -0.96 10.71 2.13
C LEU A 77 -1.86 10.21 3.26
N VAL A 78 -1.27 9.96 4.42
CA VAL A 78 -1.98 9.63 5.65
C VAL A 78 -1.93 10.83 6.58
N GLN A 79 -3.08 11.25 7.09
CA GLN A 79 -3.18 12.37 8.00
C GLN A 79 -3.92 11.97 9.27
N ALA A 80 -3.34 12.27 10.42
CA ALA A 80 -4.04 12.09 11.70
C ALA A 80 -5.18 13.12 11.81
N ARG A 81 -6.39 12.64 12.10
CA ARG A 81 -7.60 13.48 12.20
C ARG A 81 -8.22 13.52 13.59
N SER A 82 -7.97 12.51 14.43
CA SER A 82 -8.47 12.51 15.80
C SER A 82 -7.78 13.57 16.65
N SER A 83 -8.57 14.36 17.37
CA SER A 83 -8.14 15.24 18.47
C SER A 83 -8.50 14.68 19.84
N GLN A 84 -9.01 13.44 19.91
CA GLN A 84 -9.37 12.79 21.16
C GLN A 84 -8.09 12.40 21.92
N PRO A 85 -8.05 12.61 23.25
CA PRO A 85 -6.89 12.27 24.07
C PRO A 85 -6.74 10.75 24.31
N THR A 86 -7.76 9.97 23.93
CA THR A 86 -7.76 8.51 24.03
C THR A 86 -7.06 7.87 22.84
N ARG A 87 -6.43 6.71 23.07
CA ARG A 87 -5.83 5.93 22.00
C ARG A 87 -6.92 5.38 21.09
N LEU A 88 -6.88 5.79 19.82
CA LEU A 88 -7.69 5.22 18.75
C LEU A 88 -6.81 4.44 17.78
N THR A 89 -7.42 3.56 17.00
CA THR A 89 -6.74 2.76 15.98
C THR A 89 -7.59 2.72 14.73
N THR A 90 -6.94 2.88 13.58
CA THR A 90 -7.53 2.63 12.27
C THR A 90 -6.63 1.66 11.50
N ILE A 91 -7.22 0.85 10.65
CA ILE A 91 -6.53 0.01 9.68
C ILE A 91 -6.59 0.71 8.34
N ILE A 92 -5.42 0.87 7.72
CA ILE A 92 -5.27 1.30 6.33
C ILE A 92 -5.09 0.07 5.47
N SER A 93 -5.93 -0.08 4.44
CA SER A 93 -5.85 -1.18 3.49
C SER A 93 -5.41 -0.66 2.12
N ALA A 94 -4.54 -1.44 1.47
CA ALA A 94 -4.09 -1.21 0.11
C ALA A 94 -4.57 -2.39 -0.74
N GLU A 95 -5.60 -2.17 -1.55
CA GLU A 95 -6.14 -3.18 -2.45
C GLU A 95 -5.47 -3.00 -3.81
N ASP A 96 -4.80 -4.04 -4.30
CA ASP A 96 -4.19 -4.02 -5.61
C ASP A 96 -5.27 -3.95 -6.69
N THR A 97 -5.17 -2.97 -7.59
CA THR A 97 -6.11 -2.81 -8.70
C THR A 97 -5.56 -3.35 -10.01
N ARG A 98 -4.45 -4.10 -9.98
CA ARG A 98 -4.14 -5.02 -11.07
C ARG A 98 -5.29 -6.02 -11.13
N GLU A 99 -6.26 -5.77 -12.02
CA GLU A 99 -7.24 -6.78 -12.40
C GLU A 99 -6.47 -8.06 -12.74
N SER A 100 -6.73 -9.12 -11.98
CA SER A 100 -6.53 -10.46 -12.50
C SER A 100 -7.50 -10.62 -13.66
N GLU A 101 -7.02 -10.34 -14.87
CA GLU A 101 -7.58 -10.90 -16.10
C GLU A 101 -6.65 -11.99 -16.62
#